data_AF-A2BRC4-F1
#
_entry.id   AF-A2BRC4-F1
#
_cell.length_a   1.000
_cell.length_b   1.000
_cell.length_c   1.000
_cell.angle_alpha   90.00
_cell.angle_beta   90.00
_cell.angle_gamma   90.00
#
_symmetry.space_group_name_H-M   'P 1'
#
loop_
_entity.id
_entity.type
_entity.pdbx_description
1 polymer ?
#
loop_
_entity_poly.entity_id
_entity_poly.type
_entity_poly.pdbx_seq_one_letter_code
_entity_poly.pdbx_strand_id
1 'polypeptide(L)'
;MLILDKVKIGNSVQINLGLSKDRLTKETIDAINISSLGKIRDFRITDGKGIGVVLQLSNGKEQWFFEDEIDLLDENGNVIKKNNDKKENSNFLFDFFKRLNYENKNKVSELLNPINFLIWLVVSFKDIF
;
A
#
# COMPACT_ATOMS: atom_id res chain seq x y z
N MET A 1 0.43 8.22 -0.21
CA MET A 1 0.21 8.69 -1.59
C MET A 1 0.76 7.60 -2.51
N LEU A 2 -0.08 6.99 -3.36
CA LEU A 2 0.33 5.86 -4.20
C LEU A 2 1.44 6.34 -5.16
N ILE A 3 2.52 5.58 -5.29
CA ILE A 3 3.64 5.86 -6.19
C ILE A 3 3.14 6.13 -7.61
N LEU A 4 2.05 5.46 -8.01
CA LEU A 4 1.43 5.60 -9.33
C LEU A 4 1.04 7.03 -9.70
N ASP A 5 0.69 7.90 -8.74
CA ASP A 5 0.35 9.31 -9.06
C ASP A 5 1.56 10.10 -9.57
N LYS A 6 2.78 9.65 -9.25
CA LYS A 6 4.04 10.29 -9.66
C LYS A 6 4.70 9.60 -10.85
N VAL A 7 4.30 8.36 -11.16
CA VAL A 7 4.90 7.55 -12.21
C VAL A 7 4.29 7.92 -13.56
N LYS A 8 5.11 8.43 -14.49
CA LYS A 8 4.73 8.66 -15.89
C LYS A 8 5.42 7.67 -16.82
N ILE A 9 4.76 7.33 -17.92
CA ILE A 9 5.35 6.54 -18.99
C ILE A 9 6.60 7.25 -19.50
N GLY A 10 7.70 6.51 -19.61
CA GLY A 10 9.00 7.05 -20.02
C GLY A 10 9.93 7.46 -18.88
N ASN A 11 9.47 7.52 -17.63
CA ASN A 11 10.36 7.73 -16.49
C ASN A 11 11.28 6.52 -16.28
N SER A 12 12.47 6.79 -15.74
CA SER A 12 13.40 5.77 -15.28
C SER A 12 13.12 5.46 -13.82
N VAL A 13 13.07 4.17 -13.49
CA VAL A 13 12.90 3.69 -12.12
C VAL A 13 13.98 2.68 -11.79
N GLN A 14 14.28 2.56 -10.51
CA GLN A 14 15.19 1.56 -9.99
C GLN A 14 14.42 0.34 -9.51
N ILE A 15 14.89 -0.85 -9.91
CA ILE A 15 14.26 -2.13 -9.56
C ILE A 15 14.93 -2.68 -8.31
N ASN A 16 14.13 -3.01 -7.29
CA ASN A 16 14.60 -3.70 -6.09
C ASN A 16 14.59 -5.22 -6.29
N LEU A 17 15.77 -5.79 -6.50
CA LEU A 17 15.94 -7.23 -6.73
C LEU A 17 15.51 -8.08 -5.53
N GLY A 18 15.62 -7.55 -4.30
CA GLY A 18 15.34 -8.28 -3.06
C GLY A 18 13.89 -8.75 -2.92
N LEU A 19 12.93 -8.06 -3.54
CA LEU A 19 11.50 -8.39 -3.46
C LEU A 19 10.99 -9.12 -4.70
N SER A 20 11.68 -8.98 -5.84
CA SER A 20 11.20 -9.47 -7.15
C SER A 20 11.77 -10.84 -7.54
N LYS A 21 12.72 -11.39 -6.76
CA LYS A 21 13.57 -12.51 -7.18
C LYS A 21 12.82 -13.81 -7.45
N ASP A 22 11.73 -14.07 -6.74
CA ASP A 22 11.03 -15.37 -6.78
C ASP A 22 10.22 -15.59 -8.07
N ARG A 23 9.84 -14.51 -8.78
CA ARG A 23 9.03 -14.59 -10.02
C ARG A 23 9.87 -14.43 -11.30
N LEU A 24 11.06 -13.86 -11.20
CA LEU A 24 11.85 -13.48 -12.37
C LEU A 24 12.65 -14.66 -12.93
N THR A 25 12.75 -14.72 -14.26
CA THR A 25 13.68 -15.64 -14.93
C THR A 25 15.13 -15.20 -14.69
N LYS A 26 16.07 -16.16 -14.72
CA LYS A 26 17.50 -15.91 -14.47
C LYS A 26 18.07 -14.80 -15.37
N GLU A 27 17.68 -14.80 -16.64
CA GLU A 27 18.12 -13.80 -17.61
C GLU A 27 17.71 -12.36 -17.23
N THR A 28 16.52 -12.21 -16.65
CA THR A 28 16.00 -10.92 -16.19
C THR A 28 16.72 -10.46 -14.92
N ILE A 29 17.03 -11.40 -14.03
CA ILE A 29 17.86 -11.14 -12.84
C ILE A 29 19.25 -10.67 -13.25
N ASP A 30 19.86 -11.33 -14.23
CA ASP A 30 21.19 -10.96 -14.74
C ASP A 30 21.16 -9.57 -15.40
N ALA A 31 20.11 -9.24 -16.16
CA ALA A 31 19.94 -7.91 -16.73
C ALA A 31 19.80 -6.81 -15.66
N ILE A 32 19.09 -7.09 -14.56
CA ILE A 32 18.93 -6.15 -13.43
C ILE A 32 20.24 -6.00 -12.64
N ASN A 33 21.02 -7.08 -12.51
CA ASN A 33 22.35 -7.04 -11.89
C ASN A 33 23.33 -6.17 -12.70
N ILE A 34 23.23 -6.19 -14.03
CA ILE A 34 24.04 -5.34 -14.92
C ILE A 34 23.54 -3.89 -14.90
N SER A 35 22.22 -3.69 -14.93
CA SER A 35 21.61 -2.37 -14.86
C SER A 35 20.29 -2.44 -14.12
N SER A 36 20.25 -1.85 -12.93
CA SER A 36 19.07 -1.81 -12.07
C SER A 36 18.01 -0.81 -12.55
N LEU A 37 18.28 -0.13 -13.67
CA LEU A 37 17.43 0.92 -14.22
C LEU A 37 16.50 0.33 -15.28
N GLY A 38 15.20 0.56 -15.09
CA GLY A 38 14.15 0.21 -16.05
C GLY A 38 13.41 1.44 -16.53
N LYS A 39 13.00 1.47 -17.80
CA LYS A 39 12.16 2.53 -18.35
C LYS A 39 10.70 2.09 -18.39
N ILE A 40 9.80 2.92 -17.89
CA ILE A 40 8.37 2.59 -17.88
C ILE A 40 7.80 2.65 -19.30
N ARG A 41 7.09 1.59 -19.68
CA ARG A 41 6.40 1.47 -20.96
C ARG A 41 4.89 1.50 -20.78
N ASP A 42 4.37 0.74 -19.82
CA ASP A 42 2.93 0.56 -19.64
C ASP A 42 2.57 0.16 -18.21
N PHE A 43 1.28 0.02 -17.92
CA PHE A 43 0.74 -0.44 -16.65
C PHE A 43 -0.17 -1.64 -16.85
N ARG A 44 -0.11 -2.61 -15.92
CA ARG A 44 -0.90 -3.84 -15.98
C ARG A 44 -1.73 -4.00 -14.71
N ILE A 45 -3.01 -4.33 -14.85
CA ILE A 45 -3.87 -4.66 -13.72
C ILE A 45 -3.56 -6.09 -13.25
N THR A 46 -3.40 -6.30 -11.95
CA THR A 46 -3.17 -7.63 -11.34
C THR A 46 -4.39 -8.06 -10.51
N ASP A 47 -4.66 -9.37 -10.45
CA ASP A 47 -5.86 -9.98 -9.87
C ASP A 47 -6.06 -9.75 -8.34
N GLY A 48 -5.11 -9.09 -7.66
CA GLY A 48 -5.07 -8.96 -6.21
C GLY A 48 -5.41 -7.59 -5.62
N LYS A 49 -5.80 -6.59 -6.43
CA LYS A 49 -5.91 -5.13 -6.11
C LYS A 49 -4.66 -4.28 -6.40
N GLY A 50 -3.61 -4.86 -6.97
CA GLY A 50 -2.38 -4.14 -7.30
C GLY A 50 -2.33 -3.68 -8.76
N ILE A 51 -1.64 -2.57 -9.01
CA ILE A 51 -1.23 -2.17 -10.35
C ILE A 51 0.25 -2.55 -10.52
N GLY A 52 0.53 -3.32 -11.56
CA GLY A 52 1.88 -3.63 -12.01
C GLY A 52 2.37 -2.57 -13.00
N VAL A 53 3.66 -2.30 -12.98
CA VAL A 53 4.33 -1.38 -13.90
C VAL A 53 5.19 -2.21 -14.87
N VAL A 54 4.95 -2.04 -16.16
CA VAL A 54 5.71 -2.69 -17.23
C VAL A 54 6.96 -1.86 -17.51
N LEU A 55 8.12 -2.46 -17.27
CA LEU A 55 9.43 -1.85 -17.48
C LEU A 55 10.13 -2.51 -18.66
N GLN A 56 10.75 -1.69 -19.49
CA GLN A 56 11.76 -2.11 -20.45
C GLN A 56 13.12 -2.12 -19.76
N LEU A 57 13.74 -3.30 -19.74
CA LEU A 57 15.06 -3.54 -19.17
C LEU A 57 16.16 -3.21 -20.18
N SER A 58 17.40 -3.16 -19.68
CA SER A 58 18.61 -2.90 -20.49
C SER A 58 18.83 -3.90 -21.63
N ASN A 59 18.34 -5.14 -21.48
CA ASN A 59 18.38 -6.18 -22.50
C ASN A 59 17.29 -6.04 -23.59
N GLY A 60 16.48 -4.98 -23.53
CA GLY A 60 15.38 -4.73 -24.45
C GLY A 60 14.11 -5.54 -24.17
N LYS A 61 14.13 -6.45 -23.19
CA LYS A 61 12.95 -7.22 -22.79
C LYS A 61 12.04 -6.40 -21.90
N GLU A 62 10.76 -6.70 -21.99
CA GLU A 62 9.73 -6.08 -21.17
C GLU A 62 9.35 -7.04 -20.04
N GLN A 63 9.36 -6.53 -18.82
CA GLN A 63 8.96 -7.27 -17.64
C GLN A 63 8.14 -6.37 -16.73
N TRP A 64 7.08 -6.92 -16.16
CA TRP A 64 6.24 -6.21 -15.22
C TRP A 64 6.66 -6.47 -13.77
N PHE A 65 6.59 -5.42 -12.97
CA PHE A 65 6.96 -5.37 -11.55
C PHE A 65 5.81 -4.76 -10.75
N PHE A 66 5.73 -5.08 -9.46
CA PHE A 66 4.78 -4.43 -8.56
C PHE A 66 5.25 -3.02 -8.19
N GLU A 67 4.29 -2.20 -7.79
CA GLU A 67 4.55 -0.87 -7.23
C GLU A 67 5.61 -0.92 -6.13
N ASP A 68 5.53 -1.87 -5.21
CA ASP A 68 6.44 -2.01 -4.06
C ASP A 68 7.84 -2.48 -4.44
N GLU A 69 7.99 -3.10 -5.61
CA GLU A 69 9.27 -3.62 -6.14
C GLU A 69 10.09 -2.54 -6.86
N ILE A 70 9.48 -1.38 -7.15
CA ILE A 70 10.13 -0.29 -7.89
C ILE A 70 10.29 0.94 -7.01
N ASP A 71 11.41 1.62 -7.19
CA ASP A 71 11.72 2.89 -6.59
C ASP A 71 11.82 3.99 -7.65
N LEU A 72 11.17 5.11 -7.37
CA LEU A 72 11.27 6.30 -8.22
C LEU A 72 12.63 6.96 -8.02
N LEU A 73 13.22 7.42 -9.12
CA LEU A 73 14.44 8.19 -9.11
C LEU A 73 14.11 9.68 -9.27
N ASP A 74 14.75 10.51 -8.45
CA ASP A 74 14.77 11.95 -8.67
C ASP A 74 15.64 12.31 -9.88
N GLU A 75 15.49 13.55 -10.36
CA GLU A 75 16.33 14.16 -11.41
C GLU A 75 17.84 14.06 -11.13
N ASN A 76 18.23 13.87 -9.87
CA ASN A 76 19.61 13.72 -9.42
C ASN A 76 20.07 12.25 -9.33
N GLY A 77 19.23 11.29 -9.73
CA GLY A 77 19.54 9.84 -9.67
C GLY A 77 19.44 9.23 -8.28
N ASN A 78 18.86 9.94 -7.31
CA ASN A 78 18.65 9.43 -5.96
C ASN A 78 17.29 8.72 -5.86
N VAL A 79 17.24 7.64 -5.09
CA VAL A 79 15.99 6.94 -4.78
C VAL A 79 15.12 7.82 -3.88
N ILE A 80 13.92 8.17 -4.37
CA ILE A 80 12.89 8.81 -3.58
C ILE A 80 12.40 7.77 -2.58
N LYS A 81 12.88 7.84 -1.34
CA LYS A 81 12.43 6.94 -0.28
C LYS A 81 10.91 7.05 -0.16
N LYS A 82 10.24 5.90 -0.35
CA LYS A 82 8.84 5.74 0.03
C LYS A 82 8.76 5.90 1.53
N ASN A 83 8.23 7.04 1.99
CA ASN A 83 7.65 7.07 3.31
C ASN A 83 6.42 6.16 3.24
N ASN A 84 6.63 4.89 3.56
CA ASN A 84 5.56 4.00 4.00
C ASN A 84 5.09 4.54 5.35
N ASP A 85 4.31 5.62 5.31
CA ASP A 85 3.49 6.03 6.44
C ASP A 85 2.53 4.87 6.65
N LYS A 86 2.93 3.95 7.53
CA LYS A 86 2.06 2.96 8.16
C LYS A 86 0.90 3.76 8.74
N LYS A 87 -0.18 3.80 7.98
CA LYS A 87 -1.54 4.24 8.32
C LYS A 87 -1.75 4.40 9.83
N GLU A 88 -1.42 5.57 10.37
CA GLU A 88 -1.74 5.99 11.74
C GLU A 88 -3.23 6.37 11.82
N ASN A 89 -4.13 5.41 11.66
CA ASN A 89 -5.57 5.68 11.78
C ASN A 89 -6.25 4.90 12.93
N SER A 90 -5.53 4.05 13.67
CA SER A 90 -6.13 3.34 14.81
C SER A 90 -6.34 4.24 16.02
N ASN A 91 -5.44 5.21 16.24
CA ASN A 91 -5.43 6.00 17.48
C ASN A 91 -6.57 7.03 17.50
N PHE A 92 -6.87 7.67 16.36
CA PHE A 92 -7.92 8.68 16.30
C PHE A 92 -9.33 8.13 16.60
N LEU A 93 -9.66 6.97 16.03
CA LEU A 93 -10.96 6.33 16.30
C LEU A 93 -11.03 5.85 17.74
N PHE A 94 -9.96 5.25 18.27
CA PHE A 94 -9.91 4.78 19.65
C PHE A 94 -10.05 5.94 20.66
N ASP A 95 -9.38 7.07 20.42
CA ASP A 95 -9.50 8.27 21.26
C ASP A 95 -10.90 8.88 21.20
N PHE A 96 -11.57 8.84 20.05
CA PHE A 96 -12.96 9.26 19.91
C PHE A 96 -13.90 8.35 20.73
N PHE A 97 -13.73 7.02 20.64
CA PHE A 97 -14.51 6.07 21.42
C PHE A 97 -14.26 6.19 22.93
N LYS A 98 -13.03 6.51 23.35
CA LYS A 98 -12.67 6.73 24.75
C LYS A 98 -13.39 7.95 25.38
N ARG A 99 -13.77 8.95 24.56
CA ARG A 99 -14.50 10.14 25.01
C ARG A 99 -16.01 9.95 25.09
N LEU A 100 -16.55 8.80 24.66
CA LEU A 100 -17.99 8.54 24.76
C LEU A 100 -18.36 8.26 26.22
N ASN A 101 -19.11 9.18 26.83
CA ASN A 101 -19.76 8.96 28.13
C ASN A 101 -20.97 8.03 27.93
N TYR A 102 -20.75 6.73 28.04
CA TYR A 102 -21.83 5.75 28.04
C TYR A 102 -22.42 5.60 29.44
N GLU A 103 -23.72 5.86 29.56
CA GLU A 103 -24.50 5.46 30.74
C GLU A 103 -24.99 4.04 30.56
N ASN A 104 -24.85 3.20 31.58
CA ASN A 104 -25.26 1.80 31.49
C ASN A 104 -26.79 1.66 31.39
N LYS A 105 -27.28 1.35 30.19
CA LYS A 105 -28.69 1.12 29.89
C LYS A 105 -28.99 -0.39 29.92
N ASN A 106 -29.60 -0.84 31.01
CA ASN A 106 -29.87 -2.27 31.26
C ASN A 106 -31.21 -2.76 30.66
N LYS A 107 -32.03 -1.86 30.10
CA LYS A 107 -33.35 -2.20 29.56
C LYS A 107 -33.31 -2.32 28.04
N VAL A 108 -33.90 -3.40 27.52
CA VAL A 108 -34.03 -3.63 26.07
C VAL A 108 -34.79 -2.50 25.37
N SER A 109 -35.77 -1.88 26.05
CA SER A 109 -36.53 -0.73 25.53
C SER A 109 -35.66 0.50 25.23
N GLU A 110 -34.52 0.65 25.91
CA GLU A 110 -33.61 1.79 25.74
C GLU A 110 -32.61 1.57 24.59
N LEU A 111 -32.42 0.32 24.18
CA LEU A 111 -31.59 -0.11 23.04
C LEU A 111 -32.36 -0.12 21.71
N LEU A 112 -33.68 0.08 21.73
CA LEU A 112 -34.47 0.23 20.50
C LEU A 112 -34.16 1.53 19.75
N ASN A 113 -33.56 2.52 20.42
CA ASN A 113 -33.01 3.69 19.74
C ASN A 113 -31.73 3.28 18.98
N PRO A 114 -31.69 3.42 17.65
CA PRO A 114 -30.55 3.00 16.83
C PRO A 114 -29.20 3.59 17.29
N ILE A 115 -29.20 4.83 17.78
CA ILE A 115 -27.99 5.51 18.26
C ILE A 115 -27.51 4.89 19.57
N ASN A 116 -28.43 4.59 20.50
CA ASN A 116 -28.09 3.94 21.76
C ASN A 116 -27.56 2.52 21.54
N PHE A 117 -28.15 1.78 20.58
CA PHE A 117 -27.69 0.44 20.22
C PHE A 117 -26.24 0.44 19.72
N LEU A 118 -25.89 1.36 18.82
CA LEU A 118 -24.52 1.47 18.29
C LEU A 118 -23.50 1.81 19.38
N ILE A 119 -23.85 2.73 20.29
CA ILE A 119 -22.95 3.10 21.40
C ILE A 119 -22.78 1.91 22.36
N TRP A 120 -23.87 1.24 22.75
CA TRP A 120 -23.81 0.03 23.59
C TRP A 120 -22.96 -1.07 22.94
N LEU A 121 -23.12 -1.29 21.64
CA LEU A 121 -22.39 -2.30 20.88
C LEU A 121 -20.88 -2.03 20.91
N VAL A 122 -20.46 -0.80 20.63
CA VAL A 122 -19.05 -0.37 20.66
C VAL A 122 -18.44 -0.54 22.05
N VAL A 123 -19.17 -0.16 23.10
CA VAL A 123 -18.69 -0.31 24.49
C VAL A 123 -18.60 -1.79 24.88
N SER A 124 -19.54 -2.62 24.44
CA SER A 124 -19.52 -4.07 24.72
C SER A 124 -18.30 -4.75 24.07
N PHE A 125 -17.88 -4.33 22.88
CA PHE A 125 -16.64 -4.79 22.27
C PHE A 125 -15.38 -4.38 23.06
N LYS A 126 -15.41 -3.22 23.73
CA LYS A 126 -14.30 -2.76 24.58
C LYS A 126 -14.09 -3.65 25.81
N ASP A 127 -15.15 -4.26 26.34
CA ASP A 127 -15.04 -5.14 27.52
C ASP A 127 -14.61 -6.57 27.16
N ILE A 128 -14.60 -6.94 25.87
CA ILE A 128 -14.25 -8.28 25.38
C ILE A 128 -12.75 -8.44 25.06
N PHE A 129 -12.05 -7.34 24.74
CA PHE A 129 -10.62 -7.32 24.37
C PHE A 129 -9.79 -6.59 25.43
#